data_AF-A0A9D1UV58-F1
#
_entry.id   AF-A0A9D1UV58-F1
#
_cell.length_a   1.000
_cell.length_b   1.000
_cell.length_c   1.000
_cell.angle_alpha   90.00
_cell.angle_beta   90.00
_cell.angle_gamma   90.00
#
_symmetry.space_group_name_H-M   'P 1'
#
loop_
_entity.id
_entity.type
_entity.pdbx_description
1 polymer ?
#
loop_
_entity_poly.entity_id
_entity_poly.type
_entity_poly.pdbx_seq_one_letter_code
_entity_poly.pdbx_strand_id
1 'polypeptide(L)'
;MAASAQDYKLSYGLWTVGWTARDQFGEASRPKLDPWEYLPRLKEAGASGVTFHDDDVAPFGTDDAEREKYFSRFKQVAEDVGLTIEMLTTDTFSHPVFKDGGLTSNDRSVRRFGLRKLLRNVDRAAEFGAETFVMWGGREGSEYDNAKDINAAHARYAEGLDTIAGYIKEK
;
A
#
# COMPACT_ATOMS: atom_id res chain seq x y z
N MET A 1 36.93 -1.18 8.93
CA MET A 1 36.13 0.02 9.27
C MET A 1 34.71 -0.44 9.45
N ALA A 2 34.06 -0.17 10.58
CA ALA A 2 32.65 -0.51 10.76
C ALA A 2 31.83 0.38 9.81
N ALA A 3 31.00 -0.21 8.97
CA ALA A 3 30.07 0.52 8.11
C ALA A 3 29.27 1.50 8.99
N SER A 4 29.25 2.78 8.63
CA SER A 4 28.38 3.73 9.31
C SER A 4 26.94 3.44 8.88
N ALA A 5 25.94 3.85 9.66
CA ALA A 5 24.54 3.65 9.29
C ALA A 5 24.17 4.23 7.90
N GLN A 6 25.00 5.12 7.35
CA GLN A 6 24.84 5.70 6.01
C GLN A 6 25.12 4.73 4.85
N ASP A 7 25.74 3.57 5.10
CA ASP A 7 25.99 2.57 4.05
C ASP A 7 24.77 1.68 3.75
N TYR A 8 23.72 1.74 4.58
CA TYR A 8 22.51 0.93 4.43
C TYR A 8 21.33 1.76 3.91
N LYS A 9 20.66 1.24 2.88
CA LYS A 9 19.38 1.78 2.42
C LYS A 9 18.24 1.24 3.30
N LEU A 10 17.95 1.93 4.40
CA LEU A 10 16.87 1.57 5.31
C LEU A 10 15.58 2.33 4.96
N SER A 11 14.51 1.59 4.69
CA SER A 11 13.18 2.15 4.44
C SER A 11 12.15 1.60 5.42
N TYR A 12 11.13 2.41 5.70
CA TYR A 12 10.07 2.06 6.64
C TYR A 12 8.71 2.27 5.99
N GLY A 13 7.82 1.28 6.15
CA GLY A 13 6.42 1.44 5.81
C GLY A 13 5.73 2.38 6.79
N LEU A 14 4.91 3.31 6.30
CA LEU A 14 4.16 4.24 7.16
C LEU A 14 3.28 3.48 8.18
N TRP A 15 2.71 2.35 7.75
CA TRP A 15 1.92 1.45 8.60
C TRP A 15 2.70 0.80 9.75
N THR A 16 4.05 0.84 9.73
CA THR A 16 4.88 0.27 10.79
C THR A 16 4.94 1.21 12.00
N VAL A 17 5.55 2.38 11.84
CA VAL A 17 5.65 3.42 12.87
C VAL A 17 4.30 4.08 13.16
N GLY A 18 3.39 4.08 12.18
CA GLY A 18 2.03 4.60 12.30
C GLY A 18 1.01 3.62 12.89
N TRP A 19 1.41 2.38 13.25
CA TRP A 19 0.49 1.45 13.89
C TRP A 19 0.06 1.97 15.26
N THR A 20 -1.25 2.15 15.45
CA THR A 20 -1.83 2.71 16.68
C THR A 20 -1.93 1.70 17.84
N ALA A 21 -1.40 0.50 17.65
CA ALA A 21 -1.46 -0.62 18.60
C ALA A 21 -2.83 -1.28 18.77
N ARG A 22 -3.80 -1.03 17.89
CA ARG A 22 -5.03 -1.82 17.90
C ARG A 22 -4.72 -3.24 17.44
N ASP A 23 -5.12 -4.22 18.23
CA ASP A 23 -5.04 -5.64 17.90
C ASP A 23 -6.44 -6.30 17.99
N GLN A 24 -6.51 -7.63 17.96
CA GLN A 24 -7.77 -8.38 17.97
C GLN A 24 -8.50 -8.33 19.31
N PHE A 25 -7.81 -7.96 20.40
CA PHE A 25 -8.30 -8.05 21.78
C PHE A 25 -8.30 -6.71 22.52
N GLY A 26 -7.76 -5.64 21.92
CA GLY A 26 -7.66 -4.32 22.54
C GLY A 26 -7.78 -3.16 21.56
N GLU A 27 -8.24 -2.03 22.11
CA GLU A 27 -8.32 -0.76 21.38
C GLU A 27 -6.93 -0.12 21.18
N ALA A 28 -6.87 0.87 20.29
CA ALA A 28 -5.64 1.63 20.04
C ALA A 28 -5.08 2.25 21.33
N SER A 29 -3.77 2.11 21.55
CA SER A 29 -3.07 2.70 22.69
C SER A 29 -2.15 3.86 22.31
N ARG A 30 -2.04 4.19 21.02
CA ARG A 30 -1.26 5.32 20.50
C ARG A 30 -2.12 6.22 19.61
N PRO A 31 -1.91 7.55 19.63
CA PRO A 31 -2.60 8.46 18.72
C PRO A 31 -2.19 8.20 17.27
N LYS A 32 -3.10 8.44 16.33
CA LYS A 32 -2.79 8.49 14.91
C LYS A 32 -2.32 9.91 14.57
N LEU A 33 -1.11 10.04 14.03
CA LEU A 33 -0.63 11.29 13.43
C LEU A 33 -1.02 11.36 11.95
N ASP A 34 -0.95 12.56 11.38
CA ASP A 34 -1.07 12.73 9.94
C ASP A 34 0.13 12.08 9.21
N PRO A 35 -0.06 11.58 7.97
CA PRO A 35 0.97 10.83 7.24
C PRO A 35 2.32 11.55 7.10
N TRP A 36 2.29 12.87 6.87
CA TRP A 36 3.50 13.69 6.71
C TRP A 36 4.25 13.95 8.02
N GLU A 37 3.61 13.78 9.18
CA GLU A 37 4.26 14.04 10.48
C GLU A 37 5.30 12.97 10.84
N TYR A 38 5.20 11.77 10.24
CA TYR A 38 6.17 10.69 10.45
C TYR A 38 7.47 10.90 9.67
N LEU A 39 7.44 11.62 8.54
CA LEU A 39 8.56 11.69 7.60
C LEU A 39 9.81 12.36 8.19
N PRO A 40 9.73 13.53 8.86
CA PRO A 40 10.91 14.12 9.50
C PRO A 40 11.52 13.20 10.57
N ARG A 41 10.66 12.51 11.34
CA ARG A 41 11.11 11.59 12.40
C ARG A 41 11.82 10.35 11.85
N LEU A 42 11.31 9.80 10.75
CA LEU A 42 11.99 8.71 10.03
C LEU A 42 13.36 9.16 9.52
N LYS A 43 13.44 10.38 8.97
CA LYS A 43 14.70 10.94 8.50
C LYS A 43 15.71 11.14 9.63
N GLU A 44 15.27 11.73 10.75
CA GLU A 44 16.09 11.89 11.96
C GLU A 44 16.60 10.54 12.51
N ALA A 45 15.81 9.48 12.38
CA ALA A 45 16.18 8.12 12.75
C ALA A 45 17.13 7.43 11.74
N GLY A 46 17.50 8.09 10.63
CA GLY A 46 18.44 7.58 9.64
C GLY A 46 17.82 6.83 8.47
N ALA A 47 16.51 6.91 8.26
CA ALA A 47 15.88 6.30 7.09
C ALA A 47 16.33 6.97 5.79
N SER A 48 16.56 6.16 4.75
CA SER A 48 16.80 6.62 3.38
C SER A 48 15.50 6.72 2.57
N GLY A 49 14.45 5.99 2.97
CA GLY A 49 13.18 6.00 2.27
C GLY A 49 11.96 5.65 3.11
N VAL A 50 10.81 5.83 2.50
CA VAL A 50 9.49 5.53 3.07
C VAL A 50 8.67 4.74 2.04
N THR A 51 7.79 3.88 2.54
CA THR A 51 6.82 3.12 1.73
C THR A 51 5.43 3.26 2.35
N PHE A 52 4.36 3.07 1.58
CA PHE A 52 3.00 3.20 2.12
C PHE A 52 1.97 2.40 1.29
N HIS A 53 0.87 2.02 1.95
CA HIS A 53 -0.39 1.75 1.26
C HIS A 53 -1.06 3.07 0.92
N ASP A 54 -1.83 3.06 -0.15
CA ASP A 54 -2.60 4.22 -0.56
C ASP A 54 -3.53 4.79 0.53
N ASP A 55 -4.17 3.90 1.30
CA ASP A 55 -5.07 4.28 2.39
C ASP A 55 -4.34 4.70 3.68
N ASP A 56 -3.01 4.50 3.77
CA ASP A 56 -2.19 5.06 4.86
C ASP A 56 -2.03 6.58 4.69
N VAL A 57 -1.99 7.06 3.44
CA VAL A 57 -1.80 8.49 3.10
C VAL A 57 -3.13 9.20 2.91
N ALA A 58 -4.03 8.64 2.10
CA ALA A 58 -5.34 9.23 1.81
C ALA A 58 -6.44 8.26 2.25
N PRO A 59 -7.22 8.58 3.31
CA PRO A 59 -8.23 7.67 3.83
C PRO A 59 -9.18 7.11 2.77
N PHE A 60 -9.60 5.86 2.96
CA PHE A 60 -10.58 5.25 2.07
C PHE A 60 -11.86 6.09 1.99
N GLY A 61 -12.36 6.34 0.79
CA GLY A 61 -13.56 7.15 0.55
C GLY A 61 -13.32 8.66 0.46
N THR A 62 -12.08 9.14 0.66
CA THR A 62 -11.69 10.51 0.30
C THR A 62 -11.93 10.73 -1.20
N ASP A 63 -12.59 11.84 -1.55
CA ASP A 63 -12.84 12.20 -2.96
C ASP A 63 -11.54 12.50 -3.71
N ASP A 64 -11.61 12.51 -5.04
CA ASP A 64 -10.40 12.61 -5.88
C ASP A 64 -9.65 13.94 -5.71
N ALA A 65 -10.35 15.06 -5.51
CA ALA A 65 -9.72 16.37 -5.37
C ALA A 65 -9.00 16.48 -4.02
N GLU A 66 -9.62 15.98 -2.95
CA GLU A 66 -9.01 15.96 -1.63
C GLU A 66 -7.87 14.94 -1.57
N ARG A 67 -8.04 13.76 -2.15
CA ARG A 67 -7.00 12.71 -2.24
C ARG A 67 -5.72 13.24 -2.89
N GLU A 68 -5.85 14.07 -3.93
CA GLU A 68 -4.69 14.70 -4.56
C GLU A 68 -3.91 15.61 -3.60
N LYS A 69 -4.61 16.37 -2.73
CA LYS A 69 -3.95 17.23 -1.73
C LYS A 69 -3.15 16.41 -0.72
N TYR A 70 -3.69 15.26 -0.27
CA TYR A 70 -2.98 14.37 0.65
C TYR A 70 -1.66 13.88 0.03
N PHE A 71 -1.72 13.37 -1.21
CA PHE A 71 -0.55 12.86 -1.90
C PHE A 71 0.45 13.96 -2.27
N SER A 72 -0.02 15.10 -2.78
CA SER A 72 0.83 16.26 -3.06
C SER A 72 1.58 16.72 -1.81
N ARG A 73 0.90 16.83 -0.67
CA ARG A 73 1.53 17.20 0.60
C ARG A 73 2.52 16.14 1.09
N PHE A 74 2.16 14.86 0.99
CA PHE A 74 3.04 13.77 1.39
C PHE A 74 4.34 13.77 0.58
N LYS A 75 4.23 13.90 -0.75
CA LYS A 75 5.37 13.99 -1.66
C LYS A 75 6.25 15.18 -1.35
N GLN A 76 5.66 16.36 -1.19
CA GLN A 76 6.41 17.57 -0.85
C GLN A 76 7.21 17.40 0.45
N VAL A 77 6.60 16.89 1.51
CA VAL A 77 7.30 16.71 2.79
C VAL A 77 8.39 15.64 2.68
N ALA A 78 8.16 14.56 1.92
CA ALA A 78 9.19 13.54 1.67
C ALA A 78 10.42 14.13 0.96
N GLU A 79 10.19 14.97 -0.06
CA GLU A 79 11.24 15.69 -0.80
C GLU A 79 11.97 16.68 0.10
N ASP A 80 11.25 17.48 0.89
CA ASP A 80 11.83 18.48 1.80
C ASP A 80 12.78 17.87 2.83
N VAL A 81 12.47 16.67 3.34
CA VAL A 81 13.35 15.95 4.29
C VAL A 81 14.35 15.02 3.59
N GLY A 82 14.31 14.92 2.26
CA GLY A 82 15.20 14.06 1.48
C GLY A 82 15.00 12.56 1.76
N LEU A 83 13.75 12.11 1.85
CA LEU A 83 13.37 10.70 1.85
C LEU A 83 12.95 10.27 0.44
N THR A 84 13.46 9.12 0.00
CA THR A 84 12.99 8.48 -1.24
C THR A 84 11.67 7.76 -0.98
N ILE A 85 10.71 7.88 -1.90
CA ILE A 85 9.54 7.02 -1.89
C ILE A 85 9.88 5.78 -2.72
N GLU A 86 10.37 4.74 -2.05
CA GLU A 86 11.00 3.58 -2.71
C GLU A 86 9.97 2.62 -3.32
N MET A 87 8.86 2.42 -2.61
CA MET A 87 7.87 1.41 -2.93
C MET A 87 6.48 1.87 -2.49
N LEU A 88 5.49 1.58 -3.34
CA LEU A 88 4.07 1.71 -3.00
C LEU A 88 3.39 0.34 -3.04
N THR A 89 2.33 0.22 -2.26
CA THR A 89 1.43 -0.93 -2.24
C THR A 89 -0.02 -0.44 -2.17
N THR A 90 -0.99 -1.33 -2.32
CA THR A 90 -2.42 -1.00 -2.21
C THR A 90 -3.03 -1.78 -1.06
N ASP A 91 -3.82 -1.10 -0.22
CA ASP A 91 -4.64 -1.79 0.77
C ASP A 91 -5.83 -2.46 0.05
N THR A 92 -5.75 -3.78 -0.10
CA THR A 92 -6.85 -4.65 -0.57
C THR A 92 -7.29 -5.61 0.52
N PHE A 93 -7.22 -5.22 1.80
CA PHE A 93 -7.47 -6.12 2.93
C PHE A 93 -8.23 -5.52 4.11
N SER A 94 -8.17 -4.21 4.34
CA SER A 94 -8.77 -3.56 5.50
C SER A 94 -10.26 -3.28 5.33
N HIS A 95 -10.66 -2.74 4.18
CA HIS A 95 -12.07 -2.41 3.94
C HIS A 95 -12.92 -3.70 3.83
N PRO A 96 -14.11 -3.79 4.46
CA PRO A 96 -14.93 -5.01 4.47
C PRO A 96 -15.32 -5.57 3.10
N VAL A 97 -15.27 -4.73 2.05
CA VAL A 97 -15.49 -5.17 0.66
C VAL A 97 -14.51 -6.27 0.23
N PHE A 98 -13.30 -6.26 0.77
CA PHE A 98 -12.23 -7.22 0.44
C PHE A 98 -12.21 -8.45 1.36
N LYS A 99 -13.28 -8.69 2.13
CA LYS A 99 -13.33 -9.80 3.11
C LYS A 99 -13.04 -11.19 2.52
N ASP A 100 -13.27 -11.38 1.21
CA ASP A 100 -13.04 -12.62 0.46
C ASP A 100 -11.94 -12.46 -0.61
N GLY A 101 -11.11 -11.43 -0.49
CA GLY A 101 -10.06 -11.09 -1.45
C GLY A 101 -10.35 -9.84 -2.26
N GLY A 102 -9.30 -9.33 -2.91
CA GLY A 102 -9.34 -8.32 -3.95
C GLY A 102 -9.42 -9.00 -5.32
N LEU A 103 -8.30 -9.56 -5.80
CA LEU A 103 -8.23 -10.14 -7.15
C LEU A 103 -8.87 -11.53 -7.26
N THR A 104 -9.04 -12.25 -6.15
CA THR A 104 -9.60 -13.62 -6.12
C THR A 104 -10.93 -13.71 -5.38
N SER A 105 -11.58 -12.59 -5.09
CA SER A 105 -12.96 -12.58 -4.56
C SER A 105 -13.89 -13.41 -5.43
N ASN A 106 -14.77 -14.19 -4.80
CA ASN A 106 -15.83 -14.90 -5.50
C ASN A 106 -16.77 -13.90 -6.21
N ASP A 107 -16.96 -12.72 -5.63
CA ASP A 107 -17.72 -11.62 -6.24
C ASP A 107 -16.92 -10.92 -7.35
N ARG A 108 -17.43 -10.99 -8.58
CA ARG A 108 -16.79 -10.39 -9.76
C ARG A 108 -16.71 -8.86 -9.67
N SER A 109 -17.68 -8.21 -9.03
CA SER A 109 -17.69 -6.76 -8.86
C SER A 109 -16.53 -6.30 -7.97
N VAL A 110 -16.23 -7.06 -6.91
CA VAL A 110 -15.09 -6.81 -6.01
C VAL A 110 -13.77 -7.00 -6.75
N ARG A 111 -13.63 -8.04 -7.57
CA ARG A 111 -12.42 -8.22 -8.41
C ARG A 111 -12.14 -7.03 -9.31
N ARG A 112 -13.17 -6.51 -9.97
CA ARG A 112 -13.06 -5.32 -10.83
C ARG A 112 -12.72 -4.06 -10.05
N PHE A 113 -13.32 -3.88 -8.87
CA PHE A 113 -13.01 -2.77 -7.99
C PHE A 113 -11.55 -2.82 -7.50
N GLY A 114 -11.11 -3.98 -7.00
CA GLY A 114 -9.73 -4.21 -6.57
C GLY A 114 -8.70 -3.92 -7.67
N LEU A 115 -8.93 -4.42 -8.89
CA LEU A 115 -8.07 -4.13 -10.04
C LEU A 115 -7.98 -2.62 -10.34
N ARG A 116 -9.10 -1.89 -10.31
CA ARG A 116 -9.09 -0.44 -10.53
C ARG A 116 -8.35 0.32 -9.43
N LYS A 117 -8.48 -0.12 -8.17
CA LYS A 117 -7.73 0.45 -7.04
C LYS A 117 -6.22 0.23 -7.23
N LEU A 118 -5.80 -0.98 -7.59
CA LEU A 118 -4.40 -1.32 -7.88
C LEU A 118 -3.82 -0.46 -9.01
N LEU A 119 -4.49 -0.40 -10.17
CA LEU A 119 -4.02 0.38 -11.33
C LEU A 119 -3.88 1.89 -11.00
N ARG A 120 -4.81 2.45 -10.22
CA ARG A 120 -4.72 3.84 -9.75
C ARG A 120 -3.46 4.09 -8.91
N ASN A 121 -3.06 3.13 -8.09
CA ASN A 121 -1.88 3.26 -7.24
C ASN A 121 -0.58 2.89 -7.97
N VAL A 122 -0.65 2.08 -9.02
CA VAL A 122 0.48 1.90 -9.95
C VAL A 122 0.84 3.22 -10.62
N ASP A 123 -0.16 3.99 -11.09
CA ASP A 123 0.07 5.33 -11.63
C ASP A 123 0.71 6.25 -10.59
N ARG A 124 0.23 6.20 -9.34
CA ARG A 124 0.81 6.97 -8.24
C ARG A 124 2.26 6.56 -7.94
N ALA A 125 2.55 5.26 -7.99
CA ALA A 125 3.90 4.75 -7.78
C ALA A 125 4.87 5.31 -8.81
N ALA A 126 4.46 5.30 -10.08
CA ALA A 126 5.23 5.92 -11.16
C ALA A 126 5.39 7.45 -10.97
N GLU A 127 4.33 8.16 -10.59
CA GLU A 127 4.39 9.61 -10.30
C GLU A 127 5.37 9.97 -9.17
N PHE A 128 5.52 9.06 -8.21
CA PHE A 128 6.37 9.24 -7.04
C PHE A 128 7.79 8.70 -7.26
N GLY A 129 8.06 8.12 -8.44
CA GLY A 129 9.37 7.56 -8.79
C GLY A 129 9.69 6.24 -8.08
N ALA A 130 8.69 5.55 -7.55
CA ALA A 130 8.88 4.26 -6.90
C ALA A 130 9.20 3.18 -7.94
N GLU A 131 10.29 2.45 -7.72
CA GLU A 131 10.77 1.41 -8.65
C GLU A 131 10.11 0.05 -8.38
N THR A 132 9.47 -0.10 -7.21
CA THR A 132 8.80 -1.33 -6.81
C THR A 132 7.34 -1.07 -6.46
N PHE A 133 6.45 -1.96 -6.92
CA PHE A 133 5.06 -2.00 -6.51
C PHE A 133 4.75 -3.34 -5.86
N VAL A 134 4.52 -3.36 -4.54
CA VAL A 134 4.24 -4.58 -3.80
C VAL A 134 2.74 -4.89 -3.86
N MET A 135 2.41 -6.18 -4.00
CA MET A 135 1.04 -6.67 -3.98
C MET A 135 0.92 -7.79 -2.95
N TRP A 136 0.48 -7.45 -1.74
CA TRP A 136 0.21 -8.43 -0.69
C TRP A 136 -1.25 -8.87 -0.72
N GLY A 137 -1.49 -10.10 -1.17
CA GLY A 137 -2.81 -10.73 -1.22
C GLY A 137 -3.31 -11.24 0.13
N GLY A 138 -3.32 -10.42 1.18
CA GLY A 138 -3.63 -10.86 2.55
C GLY A 138 -5.04 -11.43 2.77
N ARG A 139 -5.98 -11.18 1.86
CA ARG A 139 -7.36 -11.73 1.87
C ARG A 139 -7.62 -12.75 0.75
N GLU A 140 -6.62 -13.05 -0.07
CA GLU A 140 -6.75 -14.02 -1.15
C GLU A 140 -6.58 -15.42 -0.56
N GLY A 141 -7.67 -16.06 -0.16
CA GLY A 141 -7.59 -17.34 0.54
C GLY A 141 -8.94 -17.90 0.94
N SER A 142 -8.93 -18.74 1.97
CA SER A 142 -10.13 -19.32 2.53
C SER A 142 -9.93 -19.83 3.95
N GLU A 143 -11.00 -19.83 4.74
CA GLU A 143 -11.07 -20.57 6.00
C GLU A 143 -11.64 -21.99 5.83
N TYR A 144 -12.26 -22.32 4.68
CA TYR A 144 -12.89 -23.62 4.41
C TYR A 144 -12.61 -24.10 2.98
N ASP A 145 -12.16 -25.35 2.82
CA ASP A 145 -11.73 -25.89 1.53
C ASP A 145 -12.76 -25.75 0.40
N ASN A 146 -14.06 -25.86 0.72
CA ASN A 146 -15.14 -25.78 -0.27
C ASN A 146 -15.61 -24.36 -0.59
N ALA A 147 -15.08 -23.33 0.08
CA ALA A 147 -15.47 -21.93 -0.15
C ALA A 147 -14.67 -21.26 -1.29
N LYS A 148 -13.53 -21.84 -1.69
CA LYS A 148 -12.67 -21.31 -2.75
C LYS A 148 -12.17 -22.40 -3.68
N ASP A 149 -12.56 -22.32 -4.96
CA ASP A 149 -11.90 -23.09 -6.00
C ASP A 149 -10.51 -22.48 -6.25
N ILE A 150 -9.45 -23.18 -5.82
CA ILE A 150 -8.06 -22.72 -5.92
C ILE A 150 -7.62 -22.58 -7.38
N ASN A 151 -8.11 -23.43 -8.29
CA ASN A 151 -7.78 -23.31 -9.72
C ASN A 151 -8.41 -22.05 -10.31
N ALA A 152 -9.68 -21.81 -9.99
CA ALA A 152 -10.34 -20.57 -10.40
C ALA A 152 -9.65 -19.34 -9.79
N ALA A 153 -9.31 -19.37 -8.50
CA ALA A 153 -8.62 -18.29 -7.81
C ALA A 153 -7.27 -17.97 -8.45
N HIS A 154 -6.41 -18.96 -8.69
CA HIS A 154 -5.13 -18.76 -9.37
C HIS A 154 -5.30 -18.23 -10.81
N ALA A 155 -6.29 -18.72 -11.55
CA ALA A 155 -6.57 -18.20 -12.89
C ALA A 155 -7.02 -16.73 -12.86
N ARG A 156 -7.77 -16.30 -11.84
CA ARG A 156 -8.13 -14.88 -11.65
C ARG A 156 -6.95 -14.04 -11.16
N TYR A 157 -6.11 -14.61 -10.30
CA TYR A 157 -4.92 -13.93 -9.82
C TYR A 157 -3.96 -13.66 -10.98
N ALA A 158 -3.70 -14.66 -11.83
CA ALA A 158 -2.91 -14.49 -13.05
C ALA A 158 -3.51 -13.43 -13.99
N GLU A 159 -4.83 -13.48 -14.25
CA GLU A 159 -5.53 -12.44 -15.04
C GLU A 159 -5.31 -11.03 -14.48
N GLY A 160 -5.41 -10.84 -13.16
CA GLY A 160 -5.17 -9.55 -12.52
C GLY A 160 -3.73 -9.08 -12.64
N LEU A 161 -2.76 -9.94 -12.35
CA LEU A 161 -1.32 -9.63 -12.44
C LEU A 161 -0.89 -9.34 -13.87
N ASP A 162 -1.33 -10.14 -14.84
CA ASP A 162 -1.05 -9.94 -16.26
C ASP A 162 -1.65 -8.63 -16.77
N THR A 163 -2.86 -8.27 -16.32
CA THR A 163 -3.49 -6.99 -16.66
C THR A 163 -2.68 -5.82 -16.12
N ILE A 164 -2.23 -5.89 -14.85
CA ILE A 164 -1.41 -4.83 -14.23
C ILE A 164 -0.05 -4.72 -14.91
N ALA A 165 0.63 -5.84 -15.15
CA ALA A 165 1.91 -5.87 -15.82
C ALA A 165 1.81 -5.38 -17.28
N GLY A 166 0.74 -5.75 -17.99
CA GLY A 166 0.41 -5.24 -19.32
C GLY A 166 0.23 -3.73 -19.31
N TYR A 167 -0.57 -3.21 -18.38
CA TYR A 167 -0.78 -1.77 -18.20
C TYR A 167 0.53 -1.00 -17.95
N ILE A 168 1.42 -1.53 -17.10
CA ILE A 168 2.73 -0.92 -16.83
C ILE A 168 3.58 -0.88 -18.11
N LYS A 169 3.60 -1.95 -18.90
CA LYS A 169 4.42 -2.04 -20.12
C LYS A 169 3.92 -1.17 -21.27
N GLU A 170 2.65 -0.77 -21.26
CA GLU A 170 2.05 0.10 -22.27
C GLU A 170 2.32 1.60 -22.03
N LYS A 171 2.83 1.96 -20.85
CA LYS A 171 3.19 3.34 -20.48
C LYS A 171 4.69 3.60 -20.60
#